data_AF-A0A0A7PI98-F1
#
_entry.id   AF-A0A0A7PI98-F1
#
_cell.length_a   1.000
_cell.length_b   1.000
_cell.length_c   1.000
_cell.angle_alpha   90.00
_cell.angle_beta   90.00
_cell.angle_gamma   90.00
#
_symmetry.space_group_name_H-M   'P 1'
#
loop_
_entity.id
_entity.type
_entity.pdbx_description
1 polymer ?
#
loop_
_entity_poly.entity_id
_entity_poly.type
_entity_poly.pdbx_seq_one_letter_code
_entity_poly.pdbx_strand_id
1 'polypeptide(L)'
;MIHANGRALLRLAQPELARLIATVLDAPDPLEGGAFALFGMRDTAASTVFTLAELIAPEVGEIGWGDGNVRINHPYLRRVAKLAQSGQLAVGFIHSHPRGLPPRPSKVDEEMDAYLADYLGSLLTGRPFVSLILSYDGSDIAVGGRALIDGEWRAIDRVAAERMPQVVAWPGGERPAPPPQPPESVARMTSAFGLEAYQRLARATVALIGAGGTGSAAIPILARAGVGRLIVIDGDHVTISNLERLHGSRPSDVEAATPKALVAKRSVAEFAPHCEVRAVVGRLPQREIVDLVVEADLLMGCTDQHSSRMAVADIASRYLVPAIDCGGLIEGADGVVTGQLVQIVRFLAADPCPVCRGMISPLRVEQELLPTGARLDAATQVAKAAAAGVRHDPILSAIPQIDTVGYITTTAGTLAAGFAIGWLTGRFDPKFQRLQLDLVSRNLGAVDRPQTANPDCYCTLSYGHADQSDTAAPISAPAHWPPVRFL
;
A
#
# COMPACT_ATOMS: atom_id res chain seq x y z
N MET A 1 18.25 7.70 17.67
CA MET A 1 17.08 6.84 17.35
C MET A 1 15.95 7.35 18.20
N ILE A 2 14.95 7.99 17.60
CA ILE A 2 13.73 8.36 18.32
C ILE A 2 12.88 7.09 18.29
N HIS A 3 12.70 6.46 19.44
CA HIS A 3 11.83 5.29 19.57
C HIS A 3 10.44 5.64 19.01
N ALA A 4 9.82 4.69 18.30
CA ALA A 4 8.45 4.80 17.82
C ALA A 4 7.53 5.27 18.95
N ASN A 5 6.53 6.09 18.63
CA ASN A 5 5.60 6.74 19.57
C ASN A 5 4.63 5.76 20.29
N GLY A 6 5.07 4.54 20.60
CA GLY A 6 4.29 3.49 21.26
C GLY A 6 3.20 2.85 20.39
N ARG A 7 3.06 3.25 19.13
CA ARG A 7 1.97 2.80 18.25
C ARG A 7 2.39 1.61 17.37
N ALA A 8 1.44 0.75 17.06
CA ALA A 8 1.62 -0.33 16.09
C ALA A 8 0.48 -0.40 15.06
N LEU A 9 0.84 -0.71 13.81
CA LEU A 9 -0.07 -0.91 12.68
C LEU A 9 0.07 -2.35 12.19
N LEU A 10 -1.04 -3.07 12.08
CA LEU A 10 -1.08 -4.38 11.43
C LEU A 10 -1.62 -4.24 10.01
N ARG A 11 -0.98 -4.91 9.05
CA ARG A 11 -1.43 -5.02 7.68
C ARG A 11 -1.71 -6.46 7.28
N LEU A 12 -2.81 -6.65 6.56
CA LEU A 12 -3.32 -7.95 6.14
C LEU A 12 -3.61 -7.88 4.64
N ALA A 13 -3.06 -8.82 3.87
CA ALA A 13 -3.50 -9.01 2.50
C ALA A 13 -4.77 -9.86 2.44
N GLN A 14 -5.51 -9.72 1.34
CA GLN A 14 -6.82 -10.35 1.19
C GLN A 14 -6.79 -11.89 1.34
N PRO A 15 -5.83 -12.63 0.75
CA PRO A 15 -5.75 -14.08 0.90
C PRO A 15 -5.49 -14.53 2.34
N GLU A 16 -4.60 -13.84 3.06
CA GLU A 16 -4.27 -14.15 4.45
C GLU A 16 -5.43 -13.85 5.37
N LEU A 17 -6.15 -12.74 5.15
CA LEU A 17 -7.34 -12.44 5.92
C LEU A 17 -8.44 -13.49 5.70
N ALA A 18 -8.66 -13.93 4.46
CA ALA A 18 -9.62 -15.01 4.18
C ALA A 18 -9.23 -16.33 4.87
N ARG A 19 -7.93 -16.68 4.84
CA ARG A 19 -7.41 -17.86 5.57
C ARG A 19 -7.54 -17.69 7.08
N LEU A 20 -7.30 -16.49 7.59
CA LEU A 20 -7.41 -16.16 9.01
C LEU A 20 -8.86 -16.32 9.49
N ILE A 21 -9.83 -15.78 8.75
CA ILE A 21 -11.25 -15.96 9.04
C ILE A 21 -11.60 -17.44 9.09
N ALA A 22 -11.26 -18.20 8.04
CA ALA A 22 -11.59 -19.62 7.94
C ALA A 22 -10.93 -20.50 9.03
N THR A 23 -9.72 -20.12 9.47
CA THR A 23 -8.93 -20.92 10.43
C THR A 23 -9.25 -20.55 11.88
N VAL A 24 -9.53 -19.27 12.14
CA VAL A 24 -9.63 -18.71 13.50
C VAL A 24 -11.06 -18.29 13.85
N LEU A 25 -11.74 -17.51 13.01
CA LEU A 25 -13.10 -17.04 13.33
C LEU A 25 -14.19 -18.09 13.07
N ASP A 26 -14.08 -18.78 11.94
CA ASP A 26 -15.03 -19.79 11.48
C ASP A 26 -14.53 -21.22 11.76
N ALA A 27 -13.69 -21.36 12.79
CA ALA A 27 -13.15 -22.65 13.20
C ALA A 27 -14.29 -23.64 13.54
N PRO A 28 -14.08 -24.96 13.37
CA PRO A 28 -15.13 -25.96 13.60
C PRO A 28 -15.68 -25.99 15.04
N ASP A 29 -14.89 -25.54 16.01
CA ASP A 29 -15.31 -25.43 17.39
C ASP A 29 -16.00 -24.06 17.63
N PRO A 30 -17.17 -24.04 18.27
CA PRO A 30 -17.96 -22.83 18.43
C PRO A 30 -17.43 -21.83 19.46
N LEU A 31 -16.38 -22.15 20.23
CA LEU A 31 -15.86 -21.28 21.29
C LEU A 31 -14.76 -20.32 20.80
N GLU A 32 -13.58 -20.81 20.41
CA GLU A 32 -12.38 -19.99 20.07
C GLU A 32 -11.38 -20.65 19.09
N GLY A 33 -11.31 -20.24 17.82
CA GLY A 33 -10.23 -20.74 16.95
C GLY A 33 -8.84 -20.19 17.35
N GLY A 34 -7.76 -20.85 16.90
CA GLY A 34 -6.39 -20.42 17.18
C GLY A 34 -5.39 -20.81 16.10
N ALA A 35 -4.43 -19.95 15.81
CA ALA A 35 -3.35 -20.22 14.86
C ALA A 35 -2.09 -19.42 15.19
N PHE A 36 -0.92 -19.97 14.86
CA PHE A 36 0.30 -19.17 14.84
C PHE A 36 0.44 -18.45 13.51
N ALA A 37 1.22 -17.37 13.51
CA ALA A 37 1.49 -16.58 12.33
C ALA A 37 2.92 -16.05 12.34
N LEU A 38 3.44 -15.80 11.14
CA LEU A 38 4.69 -15.08 10.91
C LEU A 38 4.39 -13.68 10.40
N PHE A 39 5.14 -12.70 10.90
CA PHE A 39 4.94 -11.30 10.60
C PHE A 39 6.23 -10.66 10.07
N GLY A 40 6.11 -9.97 8.94
CA GLY A 40 7.07 -8.94 8.58
C GLY A 40 6.91 -7.74 9.50
N MET A 41 7.97 -6.94 9.62
CA MET A 41 8.07 -5.82 10.53
C MET A 41 8.91 -4.70 9.92
N ARG A 42 8.49 -3.46 10.18
CA ARG A 42 9.29 -2.25 9.98
C ARG A 42 9.06 -1.28 11.13
N ASP A 43 10.13 -0.76 11.69
CA ASP A 43 10.06 0.36 12.63
C ASP A 43 10.16 1.69 11.88
N THR A 44 9.14 2.53 12.04
CA THR A 44 9.14 3.92 11.57
C THR A 44 9.25 4.87 12.75
N ALA A 45 9.48 6.16 12.47
CA ALA A 45 9.41 7.18 13.53
C ALA A 45 8.01 7.31 14.17
N ALA A 46 6.95 6.87 13.49
CA ALA A 46 5.57 7.03 13.93
C ALA A 46 5.01 5.77 14.61
N SER A 47 5.31 4.59 14.07
CA SER A 47 4.79 3.31 14.56
C SER A 47 5.68 2.14 14.15
N THR A 48 5.47 0.98 14.77
CA THR A 48 5.95 -0.30 14.24
C THR A 48 4.87 -0.88 13.33
N VAL A 49 5.20 -1.09 12.05
CA VAL A 49 4.32 -1.69 11.06
C VAL A 49 4.58 -3.18 10.97
N PHE A 50 3.57 -3.99 11.25
CA PHE A 50 3.55 -5.43 11.06
C PHE A 50 2.77 -5.82 9.82
N THR A 51 3.24 -6.83 9.11
CA THR A 51 2.56 -7.43 7.95
C THR A 51 2.35 -8.91 8.21
N LEU A 52 1.11 -9.41 8.11
CA LEU A 52 0.87 -10.85 8.21
C LEU A 52 1.42 -11.52 6.94
N ALA A 53 2.57 -12.19 7.08
CA ALA A 53 3.26 -12.85 5.98
C ALA A 53 2.70 -14.25 5.73
N GLU A 54 2.54 -15.01 6.81
CA GLU A 54 2.13 -16.41 6.73
C GLU A 54 1.27 -16.79 7.93
N LEU A 55 0.16 -17.49 7.67
CA LEU A 55 -0.64 -18.14 8.69
C LEU A 55 -0.22 -19.61 8.79
N ILE A 56 0.26 -20.00 9.97
CA ILE A 56 0.56 -21.40 10.27
C ILE A 56 -0.72 -21.96 10.89
N ALA A 57 -1.54 -22.65 10.10
CA ALA A 57 -2.74 -23.29 10.62
C ALA A 57 -2.40 -24.52 11.50
N PRO A 58 -3.21 -24.82 12.52
CA PRO A 58 -3.03 -26.02 13.34
C PRO A 58 -3.32 -27.30 12.53
N GLU A 59 -2.52 -28.33 12.73
CA GLU A 59 -2.78 -29.69 12.27
C GLU A 59 -3.66 -30.46 13.27
N VAL A 60 -4.13 -31.64 12.88
CA VAL A 60 -5.00 -32.47 13.73
C VAL A 60 -4.30 -32.79 15.06
N GLY A 61 -4.93 -32.41 16.17
CA GLY A 61 -4.42 -32.66 17.51
C GLY A 61 -3.35 -31.66 17.99
N GLU A 62 -3.03 -30.62 17.22
CA GLU A 62 -2.11 -29.56 17.64
C GLU A 62 -2.78 -28.49 18.53
N ILE A 63 -4.09 -28.30 18.35
CA ILE A 63 -4.94 -27.54 19.26
C ILE A 63 -5.94 -28.51 19.91
N GLY A 64 -6.15 -28.31 21.21
CA GLY A 64 -7.23 -28.94 21.97
C GLY A 64 -8.03 -27.90 22.73
N TRP A 65 -8.98 -28.39 23.51
CA TRP A 65 -9.96 -27.56 24.22
C TRP A 65 -10.11 -28.06 25.65
N GLY A 66 -10.10 -27.13 26.60
CA GLY A 66 -10.27 -27.42 28.02
C GLY A 66 -10.72 -26.19 28.78
N ASP A 67 -11.67 -26.36 29.69
CA ASP A 67 -12.19 -25.30 30.58
C ASP A 67 -12.65 -24.02 29.85
N GLY A 68 -13.12 -24.16 28.61
CA GLY A 68 -13.64 -23.06 27.79
C GLY A 68 -12.61 -22.26 27.00
N ASN A 69 -11.33 -22.64 27.00
CA ASN A 69 -10.26 -21.93 26.29
C ASN A 69 -9.50 -22.83 25.30
N VAL A 70 -8.82 -22.21 24.35
CA VAL A 70 -7.85 -22.88 23.45
C VAL A 70 -6.65 -23.42 24.23
N ARG A 71 -6.30 -24.68 23.99
CA ARG A 71 -5.07 -25.29 24.47
C ARG A 71 -4.11 -25.61 23.32
N ILE A 72 -2.94 -25.01 23.34
CA ILE A 72 -1.88 -25.24 22.37
C ILE A 72 -1.03 -26.44 22.82
N ASN A 73 -0.95 -27.49 22.01
CA ASN A 73 -0.16 -28.68 22.35
C ASN A 73 1.30 -28.52 21.88
N HIS A 74 2.24 -29.17 22.59
CA HIS A 74 3.69 -29.07 22.30
C HIS A 74 4.13 -29.37 20.86
N PRO A 75 3.53 -30.34 20.11
CA PRO A 75 3.90 -30.57 18.71
C PRO A 75 3.79 -29.31 17.85
N TYR A 76 2.75 -28.51 18.11
CA TYR A 76 2.51 -27.28 17.38
C TYR A 76 3.59 -26.24 17.65
N LEU A 77 3.89 -25.99 18.93
CA LEU A 77 4.95 -25.07 19.35
C LEU A 77 6.30 -25.44 18.74
N ARG A 78 6.62 -26.74 18.67
CA ARG A 78 7.85 -27.23 18.06
C ARG A 78 7.90 -26.98 16.56
N ARG A 79 6.79 -27.20 15.85
CA ARG A 79 6.69 -26.96 14.40
C ARG A 79 6.84 -25.48 14.09
N VAL A 80 6.14 -24.61 14.83
CA VAL A 80 6.24 -23.16 14.71
C VAL A 80 7.65 -22.66 15.00
N ALA A 81 8.27 -23.11 16.10
CA ALA A 81 9.64 -22.75 16.43
C ALA A 81 10.63 -23.13 15.31
N LYS A 82 10.48 -24.32 14.72
CA LYS A 82 11.32 -24.78 13.60
C LYS A 82 11.15 -23.88 12.36
N LEU A 83 9.91 -23.51 12.01
CA LEU A 83 9.63 -22.63 10.88
C LEU A 83 10.23 -21.24 11.12
N ALA A 84 9.96 -20.65 12.29
CA ALA A 84 10.42 -19.32 12.65
C ALA A 84 11.96 -19.22 12.75
N GLN A 85 12.65 -20.27 13.18
CA GLN A 85 14.13 -20.30 13.24
C GLN A 85 14.79 -20.12 11.88
N SER A 86 14.13 -20.54 10.80
CA SER A 86 14.68 -20.47 9.43
C SER A 86 14.60 -19.07 8.80
N GLY A 87 13.77 -18.19 9.36
CA GLY A 87 13.51 -16.85 8.84
C GLY A 87 13.99 -15.73 9.77
N GLN A 88 13.65 -14.49 9.43
CA GLN A 88 13.83 -13.29 10.27
C GLN A 88 12.49 -12.67 10.73
N LEU A 89 11.38 -13.28 10.35
CA LEU A 89 10.04 -12.80 10.68
C LEU A 89 9.77 -12.88 12.18
N ALA A 90 8.97 -11.95 12.67
CA ALA A 90 8.35 -12.03 13.99
C ALA A 90 7.35 -13.19 14.01
N VAL A 91 7.06 -13.72 15.19
CA VAL A 91 6.09 -14.79 15.39
C VAL A 91 4.97 -14.29 16.27
N GLY A 92 3.78 -14.83 16.08
CA GLY A 92 2.67 -14.46 16.94
C GLY A 92 1.60 -15.53 17.00
N PHE A 93 0.71 -15.37 17.96
CA PHE A 93 -0.47 -16.21 18.12
C PHE A 93 -1.73 -15.38 17.89
N ILE A 94 -2.67 -15.95 17.17
CA ILE A 94 -3.92 -15.31 16.82
C ILE A 94 -5.04 -16.24 17.25
N HIS A 95 -6.00 -15.74 18.03
CA HIS A 95 -7.19 -16.50 18.40
C HIS A 95 -8.46 -15.68 18.22
N SER A 96 -9.61 -16.34 18.28
CA SER A 96 -10.91 -15.68 18.26
C SER A 96 -11.59 -15.75 19.62
N HIS A 97 -12.42 -14.75 19.88
CA HIS A 97 -13.43 -14.81 20.93
C HIS A 97 -14.80 -15.15 20.33
N PRO A 98 -15.72 -15.70 21.14
CA PRO A 98 -17.11 -15.90 20.74
C PRO A 98 -17.76 -14.63 20.17
N ARG A 99 -18.69 -14.83 19.23
CA ARG A 99 -19.41 -13.73 18.55
C ARG A 99 -20.08 -12.78 19.54
N GLY A 100 -19.89 -11.47 19.32
CA GLY A 100 -20.44 -10.41 20.17
C GLY A 100 -19.61 -10.06 21.41
N LEU A 101 -18.53 -10.81 21.68
CA LEU A 101 -17.56 -10.42 22.70
C LEU A 101 -16.49 -9.49 22.11
N PRO A 102 -16.01 -8.50 22.90
CA PRO A 102 -14.94 -7.63 22.44
C PRO A 102 -13.63 -8.43 22.27
N PRO A 103 -12.78 -8.06 21.31
CA PRO A 103 -11.46 -8.67 21.12
C PRO A 103 -10.46 -8.10 22.14
N ARG A 104 -10.81 -8.19 23.43
CA ARG A 104 -10.01 -7.67 24.54
C ARG A 104 -9.42 -8.85 25.32
N PRO A 105 -8.11 -8.90 25.56
CA PRO A 105 -7.50 -10.02 26.28
C PRO A 105 -8.08 -10.15 27.68
N SER A 106 -8.42 -11.38 28.06
CA SER A 106 -8.68 -11.80 29.43
C SER A 106 -7.36 -12.06 30.16
N LYS A 107 -7.43 -12.27 31.48
CA LYS A 107 -6.25 -12.61 32.27
C LYS A 107 -5.57 -13.91 31.81
N VAL A 108 -6.36 -14.88 31.34
CA VAL A 108 -5.85 -16.17 30.83
C VAL A 108 -5.08 -15.95 29.53
N ASP A 109 -5.59 -15.09 28.64
CA ASP A 109 -4.92 -14.72 27.40
C ASP A 109 -3.61 -13.97 27.70
N GLU A 110 -3.62 -13.13 28.73
CA GLU A 110 -2.41 -12.41 29.14
C GLU A 110 -1.30 -13.33 29.64
N GLU A 111 -1.65 -14.32 30.44
CA GLU A 111 -0.73 -15.35 30.93
C GLU A 111 -0.23 -16.25 29.80
N MET A 112 -1.11 -16.64 28.87
CA MET A 112 -0.75 -17.44 27.68
C MET A 112 0.21 -16.68 26.78
N ASP A 113 -0.11 -15.43 26.43
CA ASP A 113 0.73 -14.58 25.59
C ASP A 113 2.13 -14.40 26.18
N ALA A 114 2.22 -14.15 27.50
CA ALA A 114 3.49 -14.00 28.20
C ALA A 114 4.33 -15.29 28.13
N TYR A 115 3.69 -16.45 28.34
CA TYR A 115 4.35 -17.75 28.22
C TYR A 115 4.85 -18.01 26.79
N LEU A 116 4.01 -17.77 25.77
CA LEU A 116 4.37 -17.99 24.37
C LEU A 116 5.49 -17.06 23.92
N ALA A 117 5.41 -15.79 24.31
CA ALA A 117 6.42 -14.79 24.00
C ALA A 117 7.77 -15.13 24.64
N ASP A 118 7.80 -15.60 25.89
CA ASP A 118 9.03 -16.04 26.56
C ASP A 118 9.61 -17.29 25.90
N TYR A 119 8.78 -18.32 25.70
CA TYR A 119 9.21 -19.58 25.09
C TYR A 119 9.78 -19.37 23.68
N LEU A 120 9.05 -18.68 22.80
CA LEU A 120 9.50 -18.43 21.43
C LEU A 120 10.60 -17.37 21.39
N GLY A 121 10.55 -16.35 22.25
CA GLY A 121 11.57 -15.31 22.35
C GLY A 121 12.94 -15.86 22.73
N SER A 122 12.99 -16.87 23.60
CA SER A 122 14.23 -17.59 23.94
C SER A 122 14.88 -18.27 22.73
N LEU A 123 14.07 -18.65 21.72
CA LEU A 123 14.52 -19.32 20.51
C LEU A 123 14.78 -18.35 19.35
N LEU A 124 14.12 -17.19 19.35
CA LEU A 124 14.07 -16.23 18.24
C LEU A 124 14.62 -14.85 18.63
N THR A 125 15.51 -14.80 19.63
CA THR A 125 16.14 -13.62 20.25
C THR A 125 16.08 -12.33 19.41
N GLY A 126 15.50 -11.28 19.98
CA GLY A 126 15.43 -9.94 19.38
C GLY A 126 14.29 -9.73 18.39
N ARG A 127 13.40 -10.72 18.21
CA ARG A 127 12.20 -10.59 17.37
C ARG A 127 10.96 -10.32 18.22
N PRO A 128 10.04 -9.44 17.77
CA PRO A 128 8.77 -9.22 18.45
C PRO A 128 7.90 -10.48 18.52
N PHE A 129 7.03 -10.50 19.52
CA PHE A 129 5.90 -11.43 19.59
C PHE A 129 4.59 -10.68 19.37
N VAL A 130 3.75 -11.13 18.44
CA VAL A 130 2.47 -10.49 18.12
C VAL A 130 1.32 -11.34 18.69
N SER A 131 0.37 -10.72 19.38
CA SER A 131 -0.87 -11.37 19.81
C SER A 131 -2.07 -10.63 19.23
N LEU A 132 -2.95 -11.37 18.56
CA LEU A 132 -4.18 -10.84 17.97
C LEU A 132 -5.39 -11.61 18.47
N ILE A 133 -6.47 -10.87 18.71
CA ILE A 133 -7.77 -11.40 19.08
C ILE A 133 -8.78 -10.91 18.04
N LEU A 134 -9.51 -11.84 17.44
CA LEU A 134 -10.54 -11.55 16.47
C LEU A 134 -11.92 -11.85 17.05
N SER A 135 -12.90 -11.03 16.74
CA SER A 135 -14.30 -11.37 17.01
C SER A 135 -15.23 -10.75 15.98
N TYR A 136 -16.45 -11.29 15.90
CA TYR A 136 -17.50 -10.70 15.08
C TYR A 136 -18.28 -9.64 15.89
N ASP A 137 -18.34 -8.41 15.38
CA ASP A 137 -19.24 -7.34 15.83
C ASP A 137 -20.35 -7.16 14.78
N GLY A 138 -21.49 -7.84 14.98
CA GLY A 138 -22.53 -7.92 13.96
C GLY A 138 -22.05 -8.67 12.71
N SER A 139 -21.91 -7.96 11.59
CA SER A 139 -21.32 -8.45 10.33
C SER A 139 -19.86 -8.05 10.14
N ASP A 140 -19.34 -7.16 10.99
CA ASP A 140 -17.99 -6.64 10.89
C ASP A 140 -17.02 -7.52 11.69
N ILE A 141 -15.73 -7.37 11.40
CA ILE A 141 -14.65 -8.07 12.11
C ILE A 141 -13.95 -7.05 13.00
N ALA A 142 -14.02 -7.28 14.30
CA ALA A 142 -13.26 -6.52 15.29
C ALA A 142 -11.92 -7.22 15.54
N VAL A 143 -10.83 -6.45 15.49
CA VAL A 143 -9.49 -6.94 15.75
C VAL A 143 -8.87 -6.13 16.88
N GLY A 144 -8.59 -6.79 17.99
CA GLY A 144 -7.75 -6.29 19.06
C GLY A 144 -6.39 -6.95 18.98
N GLY A 145 -5.36 -6.28 19.48
CA GLY A 145 -4.03 -6.88 19.44
C GLY A 145 -2.98 -6.07 20.16
N ARG A 146 -1.85 -6.73 20.38
CA ARG A 146 -0.67 -6.17 21.00
C ARG A 146 0.58 -6.87 20.51
N ALA A 147 1.71 -6.19 20.58
CA ALA A 147 3.00 -6.75 20.24
C ALA A 147 3.99 -6.51 21.39
N LEU A 148 4.74 -7.54 21.76
CA LEU A 148 5.89 -7.42 22.67
C LEU A 148 7.10 -6.98 21.85
N ILE A 149 7.53 -5.73 22.03
CA ILE A 149 8.64 -5.11 21.32
C ILE A 149 9.61 -4.59 22.36
N ASP A 150 10.88 -4.98 22.28
CA ASP A 150 11.92 -4.59 23.24
C ASP A 150 11.56 -4.86 24.71
N GLY A 151 10.79 -5.93 24.95
CA GLY A 151 10.33 -6.32 26.30
C GLY A 151 9.10 -5.54 26.80
N GLU A 152 8.54 -4.64 25.99
CA GLU A 152 7.33 -3.87 26.34
C GLU A 152 6.15 -4.25 25.44
N TRP A 153 4.99 -4.47 26.05
CA TRP A 153 3.75 -4.69 25.31
C TRP A 153 3.20 -3.36 24.77
N ARG A 154 2.98 -3.30 23.46
CA ARG A 154 2.41 -2.15 22.76
C ARG A 154 1.10 -2.55 22.08
N ALA A 155 0.08 -1.71 22.16
CA ALA A 155 -1.20 -1.97 21.51
C ALA A 155 -1.08 -1.84 19.99
N ILE A 156 -1.83 -2.67 19.26
CA ILE A 156 -2.04 -2.49 17.82
C ILE A 156 -3.22 -1.54 17.67
N ASP A 157 -2.90 -0.29 17.33
CA ASP A 157 -3.88 0.81 17.27
C ASP A 157 -4.63 0.86 15.94
N ARG A 158 -4.10 0.19 14.92
CA ARG A 158 -4.69 0.21 13.59
C ARG A 158 -4.46 -1.12 12.88
N VAL A 159 -5.46 -1.51 12.12
CA VAL A 159 -5.46 -2.69 11.27
C VAL A 159 -5.91 -2.23 9.90
N ALA A 160 -5.09 -2.50 8.88
CA ALA A 160 -5.40 -2.21 7.50
C ALA A 160 -5.44 -3.52 6.71
N ALA A 161 -6.62 -3.87 6.22
CA ALA A 161 -6.80 -5.03 5.35
C ALA A 161 -6.96 -4.59 3.90
N GLU A 162 -6.24 -5.24 2.98
CA GLU A 162 -6.52 -5.09 1.56
C GLU A 162 -7.98 -5.47 1.30
N ARG A 163 -8.75 -4.58 0.66
CA ARG A 163 -10.10 -4.87 0.11
C ARG A 163 -11.18 -5.27 1.12
N MET A 164 -10.92 -5.25 2.42
CA MET A 164 -11.92 -5.51 3.45
C MET A 164 -12.15 -4.27 4.31
N PRO A 165 -13.08 -3.40 3.89
CA PRO A 165 -13.36 -2.17 4.62
C PRO A 165 -14.08 -2.44 5.96
N GLN A 166 -14.56 -3.67 6.21
CA GLN A 166 -15.24 -4.10 7.44
C GLN A 166 -14.31 -4.58 8.56
N VAL A 167 -12.99 -4.59 8.35
CA VAL A 167 -12.04 -4.88 9.43
C VAL A 167 -11.81 -3.62 10.23
N VAL A 168 -12.13 -3.67 11.52
CA VAL A 168 -12.05 -2.52 12.43
C VAL A 168 -11.06 -2.85 13.54
N ALA A 169 -10.02 -2.02 13.67
CA ALA A 169 -9.13 -2.07 14.81
C ALA A 169 -9.86 -1.58 16.06
N TRP A 170 -9.74 -2.33 17.15
CA TRP A 170 -10.21 -1.98 18.49
C TRP A 170 -8.96 -1.80 19.37
N PRO A 171 -8.34 -0.61 19.39
CA PRO A 171 -7.16 -0.36 20.22
C PRO A 171 -7.47 -0.67 21.69
N GLY A 172 -6.64 -1.48 22.33
CA GLY A 172 -6.90 -1.95 23.70
C GLY A 172 -8.15 -2.83 23.85
N GLY A 173 -8.71 -3.33 22.74
CA GLY A 173 -9.94 -4.12 22.71
C GLY A 173 -11.21 -3.30 22.90
N GLU A 174 -11.16 -1.97 22.68
CA GLU A 174 -12.32 -1.08 22.80
C GLU A 174 -12.80 -0.57 21.44
N ARG A 175 -14.12 -0.44 21.29
CA ARG A 175 -14.73 0.07 20.06
C ARG A 175 -14.27 1.50 19.81
N PRO A 176 -13.72 1.83 18.63
CA PRO A 176 -13.28 3.18 18.35
C PRO A 176 -14.45 4.17 18.40
N ALA A 177 -14.15 5.41 18.81
CA ALA A 177 -15.13 6.50 18.82
C ALA A 177 -15.80 6.66 17.44
N PRO A 178 -17.09 7.02 17.40
CA PRO A 178 -17.78 7.21 16.14
C PRO A 178 -17.10 8.32 15.31
N PRO A 179 -16.95 8.12 13.99
CA PRO A 179 -16.34 9.09 13.08
C PRO A 179 -17.14 10.41 12.97
N PRO A 180 -16.50 11.49 12.50
CA PRO A 180 -17.15 12.79 12.36
C PRO A 180 -18.32 12.73 11.37
N GLN A 181 -19.32 13.59 11.60
CA GLN A 181 -20.45 13.74 10.68
C GLN A 181 -19.99 14.44 9.39
N PRO A 182 -20.54 14.06 8.23
CA PRO A 182 -20.21 14.69 6.95
C PRO A 182 -20.69 16.14 6.91
N PRO A 183 -19.84 17.09 6.48
CA PRO A 183 -20.29 18.43 6.16
C PRO A 183 -21.21 18.42 4.93
N GLU A 184 -22.00 19.49 4.75
CA GLU A 184 -22.88 19.64 3.58
C GLU A 184 -22.11 19.60 2.24
N SER A 185 -20.84 20.03 2.23
CA SER A 185 -19.98 20.04 1.04
C SER A 185 -19.76 18.67 0.41
N VAL A 186 -19.96 17.58 1.16
CA VAL A 186 -19.84 16.20 0.65
C VAL A 186 -21.19 15.48 0.51
N ALA A 187 -22.32 16.21 0.55
CA ALA A 187 -23.66 15.62 0.51
C ALA A 187 -23.89 14.69 -0.69
N ARG A 188 -23.32 15.00 -1.86
CA ARG A 188 -23.39 14.13 -3.05
C ARG A 188 -22.65 12.80 -2.85
N MET A 189 -21.47 12.85 -2.23
CA MET A 189 -20.67 11.66 -1.92
C MET A 189 -21.43 10.78 -0.93
N THR A 190 -21.93 11.39 0.16
CA THR A 190 -22.71 10.68 1.17
C THR A 190 -24.02 10.11 0.62
N SER A 191 -24.70 10.82 -0.28
CA SER A 191 -25.93 10.34 -0.92
C SER A 191 -25.67 9.13 -1.83
N ALA A 192 -24.58 9.15 -2.60
CA ALA A 192 -24.25 8.06 -3.53
C ALA A 192 -23.60 6.84 -2.84
N PHE A 193 -22.74 7.04 -1.84
CA PHE A 193 -21.93 5.99 -1.23
C PHE A 193 -22.29 5.66 0.23
N GLY A 194 -23.14 6.46 0.86
CA GLY A 194 -23.55 6.32 2.25
C GLY A 194 -22.65 7.05 3.26
N LEU A 195 -23.17 7.21 4.48
CA LEU A 195 -22.47 7.85 5.60
C LEU A 195 -21.16 7.15 5.96
N GLU A 196 -21.19 5.82 6.05
CA GLU A 196 -20.04 4.98 6.38
C GLU A 196 -18.88 5.17 5.39
N ALA A 197 -19.17 5.37 4.11
CA ALA A 197 -18.14 5.61 3.09
C ALA A 197 -17.39 6.92 3.35
N TYR A 198 -18.11 8.01 3.64
CA TYR A 198 -17.46 9.27 4.03
C TYR A 198 -16.62 9.11 5.29
N GLN A 199 -17.15 8.43 6.30
CA GLN A 199 -16.48 8.22 7.57
C GLN A 199 -15.15 7.47 7.41
N ARG A 200 -15.09 6.52 6.47
CA ARG A 200 -13.85 5.84 6.07
C ARG A 200 -12.88 6.80 5.39
N LEU A 201 -13.35 7.58 4.41
CA LEU A 201 -12.50 8.57 3.73
C LEU A 201 -11.92 9.59 4.70
N ALA A 202 -12.71 10.07 5.66
CA ALA A 202 -12.28 11.05 6.66
C ALA A 202 -11.14 10.54 7.55
N ARG A 203 -10.97 9.21 7.68
CA ARG A 203 -9.86 8.56 8.40
C ARG A 203 -8.73 8.11 7.48
N ALA A 204 -8.98 8.07 6.17
CA ALA A 204 -8.05 7.54 5.19
C ALA A 204 -6.86 8.48 4.97
N THR A 205 -5.70 7.87 4.82
CA THR A 205 -4.46 8.51 4.36
C THR A 205 -4.10 7.96 2.98
N VAL A 206 -3.99 8.84 1.99
CA VAL A 206 -3.52 8.46 0.63
C VAL A 206 -2.15 9.05 0.38
N ALA A 207 -1.18 8.21 0.03
CA ALA A 207 0.13 8.67 -0.42
C ALA A 207 0.17 8.77 -1.95
N LEU A 208 0.60 9.91 -2.48
CA LEU A 208 0.77 10.13 -3.91
C LEU A 208 2.25 10.24 -4.26
N ILE A 209 2.71 9.36 -5.16
CA ILE A 209 4.05 9.38 -5.74
C ILE A 209 3.96 10.14 -7.06
N GLY A 210 4.30 11.43 -7.02
CA GLY A 210 4.20 12.35 -8.13
C GLY A 210 3.01 13.32 -7.98
N ALA A 211 3.31 14.61 -8.16
CA ALA A 211 2.38 15.72 -8.21
C ALA A 211 2.38 16.40 -9.61
N GLY A 212 2.75 15.64 -10.64
CA GLY A 212 2.69 16.05 -12.04
C GLY A 212 1.26 16.07 -12.60
N GLY A 213 1.09 15.93 -13.92
CA GLY A 213 -0.23 16.07 -14.56
C GLY A 213 -1.31 15.09 -14.07
N THR A 214 -0.93 13.85 -13.74
CA THR A 214 -1.85 12.84 -13.19
C THR A 214 -2.13 13.08 -11.71
N GLY A 215 -1.07 13.23 -10.89
CA GLY A 215 -1.20 13.42 -9.45
C GLY A 215 -1.91 14.72 -9.08
N SER A 216 -1.56 15.83 -9.72
CA SER A 216 -2.23 17.12 -9.49
C SER A 216 -3.70 17.12 -9.89
N ALA A 217 -4.12 16.26 -10.82
CA ALA A 217 -5.53 16.06 -11.16
C ALA A 217 -6.27 15.17 -10.14
N ALA A 218 -5.58 14.16 -9.59
CA ALA A 218 -6.16 13.25 -8.60
C ALA A 218 -6.39 13.92 -7.24
N ILE A 219 -5.45 14.76 -6.80
CA ILE A 219 -5.42 15.39 -5.46
C ILE A 219 -6.72 16.15 -5.13
N PRO A 220 -7.24 17.05 -5.99
CA PRO A 220 -8.48 17.76 -5.71
C PRO A 220 -9.70 16.86 -5.56
N ILE A 221 -9.75 15.75 -6.31
CA ILE A 221 -10.88 14.82 -6.27
C ILE A 221 -10.89 14.07 -4.93
N LEU A 222 -9.73 13.55 -4.52
CA LEU A 222 -9.58 12.86 -3.23
C LEU A 222 -9.91 13.79 -2.06
N ALA A 223 -9.32 14.99 -2.04
CA ALA A 223 -9.55 15.96 -0.98
C ALA A 223 -11.03 16.37 -0.90
N ARG A 224 -11.68 16.65 -2.04
CA ARG A 224 -13.11 17.03 -2.06
C ARG A 224 -14.06 15.88 -1.75
N ALA A 225 -13.64 14.63 -1.97
CA ALA A 225 -14.42 13.46 -1.57
C ALA A 225 -14.44 13.25 -0.05
N GLY A 226 -13.58 13.96 0.69
CA GLY A 226 -13.49 13.89 2.15
C GLY A 226 -12.34 13.02 2.64
N VAL A 227 -11.31 12.74 1.82
CA VAL A 227 -10.09 12.06 2.30
C VAL A 227 -9.44 12.91 3.39
N GLY A 228 -9.20 12.30 4.55
CA GLY A 228 -8.69 13.00 5.74
C GLY A 228 -7.26 13.51 5.57
N ARG A 229 -6.38 12.70 4.95
CA ARG A 229 -4.97 13.03 4.79
C ARG A 229 -4.41 12.65 3.42
N LEU A 230 -3.63 13.55 2.83
CA LEU A 230 -2.81 13.29 1.64
C LEU A 230 -1.33 13.47 1.96
N ILE A 231 -0.51 12.48 1.59
CA ILE A 231 0.95 12.58 1.63
C ILE A 231 1.42 12.75 0.18
N VAL A 232 1.82 13.95 -0.21
CA VAL A 232 2.19 14.27 -1.60
C VAL A 232 3.70 14.31 -1.71
N ILE A 233 4.27 13.35 -2.45
CA ILE A 233 5.72 13.17 -2.60
C ILE A 233 6.10 13.47 -4.05
N ASP A 234 6.91 14.51 -4.25
CA ASP A 234 7.46 14.83 -5.57
C ASP A 234 8.84 15.48 -5.42
N GLY A 235 9.83 14.95 -6.14
CA GLY A 235 11.22 15.41 -6.06
C GLY A 235 11.54 16.59 -6.97
N ASP A 236 10.59 17.07 -7.76
CA ASP A 236 10.80 18.10 -8.77
C ASP A 236 10.20 19.47 -8.38
N HIS A 237 10.65 20.49 -9.10
CA HIS A 237 10.10 21.84 -9.06
C HIS A 237 9.25 22.11 -10.31
N VAL A 238 8.38 23.12 -10.24
CA VAL A 238 7.56 23.52 -11.37
C VAL A 238 8.44 24.09 -12.49
N THR A 239 8.18 23.64 -13.71
CA THR A 239 8.83 24.14 -14.94
C THR A 239 7.77 24.70 -15.90
N ILE A 240 8.20 25.45 -16.91
CA ILE A 240 7.28 26.09 -17.87
C ILE A 240 6.38 25.07 -18.60
N SER A 241 6.93 23.91 -18.98
CA SER A 241 6.18 22.83 -19.62
C SER A 241 5.19 22.14 -18.67
N ASN A 242 5.19 22.46 -17.38
CA ASN A 242 4.21 21.94 -16.44
C ASN A 242 2.94 22.79 -16.40
N LEU A 243 2.98 24.06 -16.81
CA LEU A 243 1.84 24.98 -16.70
C LEU A 243 0.61 24.51 -17.50
N GLU A 244 0.80 23.72 -18.54
CA GLU A 244 -0.30 23.17 -19.36
C GLU A 244 -1.08 22.03 -18.68
N ARG A 245 -0.52 21.38 -17.64
CA ARG A 245 -1.06 20.13 -17.09
C ARG A 245 -0.96 19.96 -15.59
N LEU A 246 -0.14 20.73 -14.90
CA LEU A 246 0.00 20.69 -13.45
C LEU A 246 -1.06 21.58 -12.81
N HIS A 247 -2.14 20.95 -12.35
CA HIS A 247 -3.28 21.63 -11.75
C HIS A 247 -2.87 22.42 -10.50
N GLY A 248 -3.23 23.71 -10.47
CA GLY A 248 -2.92 24.62 -9.36
C GLY A 248 -1.57 25.35 -9.48
N SER A 249 -0.74 25.02 -10.48
CA SER A 249 0.46 25.81 -10.77
C SER A 249 0.13 27.20 -11.34
N ARG A 250 1.04 28.14 -11.13
CA ARG A 250 0.97 29.52 -11.62
C ARG A 250 2.29 29.87 -12.31
N PRO A 251 2.33 30.84 -13.25
CA PRO A 251 3.60 31.30 -13.85
C PRO A 251 4.66 31.70 -12.80
N SER A 252 4.24 32.33 -11.70
CA SER A 252 5.10 32.70 -10.57
C SER A 252 5.75 31.49 -9.88
N ASP A 253 5.17 30.29 -9.98
CA ASP A 253 5.77 29.06 -9.43
C ASP A 253 6.99 28.62 -10.23
N VAL A 254 7.06 28.94 -11.51
CA VAL A 254 8.24 28.69 -12.36
C VAL A 254 9.37 29.62 -11.93
N GLU A 255 9.07 30.90 -11.76
CA GLU A 255 10.04 31.92 -11.34
C GLU A 255 10.62 31.62 -9.96
N ALA A 256 9.78 31.19 -9.02
CA ALA A 256 10.18 30.84 -7.66
C ALA A 256 10.81 29.43 -7.55
N ALA A 257 10.84 28.66 -8.63
CA ALA A 257 11.16 27.23 -8.62
C ALA A 257 10.39 26.50 -7.49
N THR A 258 9.08 26.71 -7.41
CA THR A 258 8.24 26.12 -6.35
C THR A 258 8.26 24.60 -6.45
N PRO A 259 8.45 23.85 -5.35
CA PRO A 259 8.31 22.40 -5.37
C PRO A 259 6.89 21.97 -5.78
N LYS A 260 6.76 20.96 -6.65
CA LYS A 260 5.43 20.52 -7.13
C LYS A 260 4.52 20.06 -5.98
N ALA A 261 5.08 19.38 -4.98
CA ALA A 261 4.35 18.98 -3.77
C ALA A 261 3.79 20.17 -2.98
N LEU A 262 4.48 21.32 -2.98
CA LEU A 262 4.02 22.53 -2.30
C LEU A 262 2.84 23.19 -3.01
N VAL A 263 2.81 23.13 -4.36
CA VAL A 263 1.67 23.59 -5.15
C VAL A 263 0.40 22.82 -4.75
N ALA A 264 0.50 21.50 -4.58
CA ALA A 264 -0.62 20.67 -4.11
C ALA A 264 -1.09 21.08 -2.71
N LYS A 265 -0.18 21.20 -1.74
CA LYS A 265 -0.51 21.63 -0.36
C LYS A 265 -1.20 22.99 -0.33
N ARG A 266 -0.67 23.97 -1.06
CA ARG A 266 -1.28 25.31 -1.20
C ARG A 266 -2.69 25.21 -1.78
N SER A 267 -2.84 24.50 -2.89
CA SER A 267 -4.12 24.38 -3.60
C SER A 267 -5.19 23.74 -2.72
N VAL A 268 -4.89 22.61 -2.06
CA VAL A 268 -5.84 21.91 -1.19
C VAL A 268 -6.26 22.76 0.00
N ALA A 269 -5.33 23.48 0.63
CA ALA A 269 -5.65 24.36 1.76
C ALA A 269 -6.68 25.45 1.38
N GLU A 270 -6.68 25.91 0.13
CA GLU A 270 -7.63 26.91 -0.37
C GLU A 270 -9.07 26.34 -0.54
N PHE A 271 -9.23 25.07 -0.93
CA PHE A 271 -10.56 24.52 -1.28
C PHE A 271 -11.09 23.37 -0.42
N ALA A 272 -10.24 22.70 0.35
CA ALA A 272 -10.58 21.57 1.21
C ALA A 272 -9.75 21.61 2.51
N PRO A 273 -9.96 22.63 3.38
CA PRO A 273 -9.16 22.83 4.59
C PRO A 273 -9.30 21.72 5.64
N HIS A 274 -10.27 20.83 5.49
CA HIS A 274 -10.44 19.63 6.32
C HIS A 274 -9.45 18.52 5.97
N CYS A 275 -8.85 18.56 4.77
CA CYS A 275 -7.90 17.57 4.29
C CYS A 275 -6.47 18.00 4.67
N GLU A 276 -5.82 17.22 5.54
CA GLU A 276 -4.43 17.44 5.93
C GLU A 276 -3.51 17.07 4.77
N VAL A 277 -2.70 18.01 4.27
CA VAL A 277 -1.72 17.73 3.22
C VAL A 277 -0.29 17.85 3.74
N ARG A 278 0.42 16.72 3.74
CA ARG A 278 1.86 16.65 3.98
C ARG A 278 2.60 16.67 2.64
N ALA A 279 3.22 17.80 2.32
CA ALA A 279 4.07 17.94 1.13
C ALA A 279 5.50 17.53 1.44
N VAL A 280 6.07 16.67 0.59
CA VAL A 280 7.42 16.14 0.77
C VAL A 280 8.19 16.22 -0.54
N VAL A 281 9.37 16.83 -0.48
CA VAL A 281 10.33 16.80 -1.59
C VAL A 281 11.24 15.61 -1.39
N GLY A 282 11.02 14.57 -2.19
CA GLY A 282 11.73 13.31 -2.10
C GLY A 282 11.27 12.35 -3.20
N ARG A 283 11.88 11.16 -3.20
CA ARG A 283 11.66 10.13 -4.21
C ARG A 283 11.52 8.77 -3.51
N LEU A 284 10.59 7.95 -3.97
CA LEU A 284 10.53 6.56 -3.56
C LEU A 284 11.67 5.79 -4.29
N PRO A 285 12.50 4.97 -3.61
CA PRO A 285 12.33 4.39 -2.28
C PRO A 285 13.27 4.95 -1.18
N GLN A 286 13.46 6.28 -1.08
CA GLN A 286 14.20 6.85 0.06
C GLN A 286 13.58 6.41 1.39
N ARG A 287 14.42 6.06 2.39
CA ARG A 287 13.98 5.44 3.65
C ARG A 287 12.89 6.25 4.33
N GLU A 288 13.06 7.56 4.41
CA GLU A 288 12.11 8.48 5.03
C GLU A 288 10.79 8.56 4.27
N ILE A 289 10.80 8.31 2.96
CA ILE A 289 9.59 8.22 2.14
C ILE A 289 8.91 6.87 2.36
N VAL A 290 9.67 5.77 2.43
CA VAL A 290 9.14 4.44 2.77
C VAL A 290 8.40 4.50 4.11
N ASP A 291 9.00 5.12 5.13
CA ASP A 291 8.37 5.31 6.45
C ASP A 291 7.00 5.98 6.40
N LEU A 292 6.77 6.90 5.46
CA LEU A 292 5.49 7.57 5.29
C LEU A 292 4.48 6.72 4.55
N VAL A 293 4.90 6.05 3.47
CA VAL A 293 3.99 5.34 2.57
C VAL A 293 3.50 4.03 3.18
N VAL A 294 4.29 3.38 4.04
CA VAL A 294 3.86 2.15 4.75
C VAL A 294 2.75 2.42 5.76
N GLU A 295 2.52 3.67 6.13
CA GLU A 295 1.42 4.11 7.01
C GLU A 295 0.15 4.45 6.23
N ALA A 296 0.22 4.64 4.91
CA ALA A 296 -0.93 5.06 4.09
C ALA A 296 -1.93 3.93 3.84
N ASP A 297 -3.23 4.23 3.79
CA ASP A 297 -4.25 3.24 3.44
C ASP A 297 -4.20 2.84 1.96
N LEU A 298 -3.70 3.73 1.11
CA LEU A 298 -3.57 3.52 -0.32
C LEU A 298 -2.39 4.33 -0.86
N LEU A 299 -1.63 3.71 -1.76
CA LEU A 299 -0.58 4.36 -2.54
C LEU A 299 -1.09 4.67 -3.96
N MET A 300 -0.84 5.87 -4.46
CA MET A 300 -1.12 6.25 -5.84
C MET A 300 0.18 6.51 -6.59
N GLY A 301 0.47 5.65 -7.56
CA GLY A 301 1.53 5.84 -8.54
C GLY A 301 1.10 6.84 -9.60
N CYS A 302 1.54 8.09 -9.47
CA CYS A 302 1.30 9.16 -10.43
C CYS A 302 2.61 9.62 -11.06
N THR A 303 3.47 8.66 -11.38
CA THR A 303 4.86 8.86 -11.82
C THR A 303 5.06 8.41 -13.27
N ASP A 304 5.95 9.10 -13.97
CA ASP A 304 6.45 8.72 -15.30
C ASP A 304 7.72 7.87 -15.23
N GLN A 305 8.33 7.71 -14.04
CA GLN A 305 9.57 6.97 -13.85
C GLN A 305 9.32 5.48 -13.65
N HIS A 306 10.09 4.65 -14.36
CA HIS A 306 10.03 3.19 -14.22
C HIS A 306 10.49 2.73 -12.84
N SER A 307 11.53 3.37 -12.31
CA SER A 307 12.06 3.11 -10.96
C SER A 307 11.01 3.37 -9.89
N SER A 308 10.34 4.52 -9.92
CA SER A 308 9.27 4.84 -8.97
C SER A 308 8.10 3.86 -9.08
N ARG A 309 7.70 3.47 -10.30
CA ARG A 309 6.64 2.46 -10.51
C ARG A 309 7.04 1.09 -9.95
N MET A 310 8.30 0.70 -10.09
CA MET A 310 8.81 -0.54 -9.50
C MET A 310 8.76 -0.49 -7.97
N ALA A 311 9.16 0.64 -7.36
CA ALA A 311 9.06 0.81 -5.93
C ALA A 311 7.62 0.82 -5.42
N VAL A 312 6.67 1.43 -6.15
CA VAL A 312 5.23 1.39 -5.79
C VAL A 312 4.73 -0.04 -5.68
N ALA A 313 5.07 -0.91 -6.64
CA ALA A 313 4.67 -2.30 -6.62
C ALA A 313 5.39 -3.12 -5.53
N ASP A 314 6.66 -2.81 -5.28
CA ASP A 314 7.43 -3.41 -4.19
C ASP A 314 6.82 -3.08 -2.82
N ILE A 315 6.38 -1.82 -2.62
CA ILE A 315 5.69 -1.41 -1.40
C ILE A 315 4.38 -2.19 -1.21
N ALA A 316 3.61 -2.40 -2.29
CA ALA A 316 2.40 -3.21 -2.23
C ALA A 316 2.67 -4.68 -1.88
N SER A 317 3.75 -5.26 -2.39
CA SER A 317 4.11 -6.66 -2.14
C SER A 317 4.69 -6.90 -0.75
N ARG A 318 5.71 -6.13 -0.35
CA ARG A 318 6.43 -6.36 0.92
C ARG A 318 5.70 -5.80 2.13
N TYR A 319 5.05 -4.65 1.98
CA TYR A 319 4.41 -3.93 3.08
C TYR A 319 2.89 -4.02 3.06
N LEU A 320 2.28 -4.72 2.09
CA LEU A 320 0.82 -4.90 2.00
C LEU A 320 0.06 -3.56 1.99
N VAL A 321 0.63 -2.56 1.33
CA VAL A 321 -0.02 -1.27 1.07
C VAL A 321 -0.63 -1.33 -0.33
N PRO A 322 -1.95 -1.41 -0.50
CA PRO A 322 -2.54 -1.48 -1.83
C PRO A 322 -2.17 -0.24 -2.63
N ALA A 323 -1.95 -0.42 -3.94
CA ALA A 323 -1.57 0.68 -4.81
C ALA A 323 -2.34 0.72 -6.14
N ILE A 324 -2.55 1.94 -6.63
CA ILE A 324 -3.08 2.23 -7.97
C ILE A 324 -2.04 3.06 -8.71
N ASP A 325 -1.49 2.54 -9.80
CA ASP A 325 -0.65 3.28 -10.72
C ASP A 325 -1.48 3.77 -11.91
N CYS A 326 -1.14 4.93 -12.45
CA CYS A 326 -1.80 5.47 -13.62
C CYS A 326 -0.80 6.12 -14.58
N GLY A 327 -1.13 6.05 -15.87
CA GLY A 327 -0.35 6.64 -16.94
C GLY A 327 -1.25 7.08 -18.09
N GLY A 328 -0.74 8.01 -18.87
CA GLY A 328 -1.37 8.45 -20.11
C GLY A 328 -0.32 8.57 -21.20
N LEU A 329 -0.73 8.31 -22.43
CA LEU A 329 0.13 8.37 -23.60
C LEU A 329 -0.67 8.91 -24.78
N ILE A 330 0.00 9.64 -25.65
CA ILE A 330 -0.50 9.98 -26.98
C ILE A 330 0.41 9.39 -28.04
N GLU A 331 -0.20 8.70 -28.99
CA GLU A 331 0.45 8.21 -30.20
C GLU A 331 0.06 9.11 -31.38
N GLY A 332 1.02 9.40 -32.25
CA GLY A 332 0.75 10.23 -33.42
C GLY A 332 1.98 10.48 -34.28
N ALA A 333 1.74 10.94 -35.49
CA ALA A 333 2.76 11.36 -36.45
C ALA A 333 2.27 12.56 -37.23
N ASP A 334 3.18 13.46 -37.62
CA ASP A 334 2.90 14.62 -38.47
C ASP A 334 1.74 15.52 -37.95
N GLY A 335 1.63 15.66 -36.63
CA GLY A 335 0.58 16.45 -35.98
C GLY A 335 -0.79 15.79 -35.92
N VAL A 336 -0.91 14.53 -36.35
CA VAL A 336 -2.14 13.73 -36.27
C VAL A 336 -2.06 12.75 -35.12
N VAL A 337 -3.03 12.83 -34.21
CA VAL A 337 -3.18 11.88 -33.10
C VAL A 337 -3.85 10.61 -33.61
N THR A 338 -3.18 9.47 -33.43
CA THR A 338 -3.67 8.15 -33.85
C THR A 338 -4.07 7.27 -32.67
N GLY A 339 -3.65 7.61 -31.45
CA GLY A 339 -3.96 6.87 -30.24
C GLY A 339 -3.96 7.77 -29.00
N GLN A 340 -4.89 7.55 -28.09
CA GLN A 340 -4.99 8.30 -26.82
C GLN A 340 -5.21 7.32 -25.69
N LEU A 341 -4.12 6.85 -25.10
CA LEU A 341 -4.14 5.74 -24.18
C LEU A 341 -4.14 6.26 -22.74
N VAL A 342 -5.08 5.75 -21.94
CA VAL A 342 -5.10 5.89 -20.49
C VAL A 342 -4.94 4.51 -19.89
N GLN A 343 -4.02 4.37 -18.93
CA GLN A 343 -3.80 3.13 -18.21
C GLN A 343 -4.01 3.33 -16.72
N ILE A 344 -4.76 2.43 -16.09
CA ILE A 344 -4.90 2.28 -14.65
C ILE A 344 -4.46 0.87 -14.27
N VAL A 345 -3.55 0.74 -13.31
CA VAL A 345 -2.99 -0.53 -12.90
C VAL A 345 -3.12 -0.69 -11.40
N ARG A 346 -3.59 -1.86 -10.98
CA ARG A 346 -3.67 -2.24 -9.58
C ARG A 346 -2.43 -3.04 -9.19
N PHE A 347 -1.89 -2.73 -8.01
CA PHE A 347 -0.92 -3.56 -7.30
C PHE A 347 -1.45 -3.90 -5.90
N LEU A 348 -1.67 -5.20 -5.70
CA LEU A 348 -1.89 -5.86 -4.43
C LEU A 348 -0.69 -6.75 -4.11
N ALA A 349 -0.66 -7.29 -2.90
CA ALA A 349 0.42 -8.19 -2.51
C ALA A 349 0.59 -9.40 -3.45
N ALA A 350 -0.52 -10.01 -3.88
CA ALA A 350 -0.54 -11.18 -4.76
C ALA A 350 -0.51 -10.85 -6.27
N ASP A 351 -0.51 -9.57 -6.60
CA ASP A 351 -0.56 -9.11 -7.99
C ASP A 351 0.87 -9.11 -8.59
N PRO A 352 1.05 -9.46 -9.88
CA PRO A 352 2.38 -9.46 -10.49
C PRO A 352 3.00 -8.07 -10.52
N CYS A 353 4.32 -7.98 -10.34
CA CYS A 353 5.04 -6.70 -10.42
C CYS A 353 5.11 -6.12 -11.85
N PRO A 354 5.47 -4.84 -12.01
CA PRO A 354 5.58 -4.19 -13.32
C PRO A 354 6.53 -4.89 -14.28
N VAL A 355 7.59 -5.56 -13.78
CA VAL A 355 8.52 -6.33 -14.62
C VAL A 355 7.83 -7.57 -15.18
N CYS A 356 7.17 -8.37 -14.34
CA CYS A 356 6.39 -9.53 -14.77
C CYS A 356 5.28 -9.16 -15.76
N ARG A 357 4.72 -7.95 -15.62
CA ARG A 357 3.70 -7.42 -16.55
C ARG A 357 4.27 -6.83 -17.84
N GLY A 358 5.59 -6.70 -17.94
CA GLY A 358 6.27 -6.05 -19.07
C GLY A 358 5.97 -4.55 -19.17
N MET A 359 5.64 -3.90 -18.05
CA MET A 359 5.30 -2.48 -17.99
C MET A 359 6.51 -1.55 -17.86
N ILE A 360 7.66 -2.11 -17.47
CA ILE A 360 8.88 -1.35 -17.27
C ILE A 360 10.07 -2.10 -17.85
N SER A 361 11.06 -1.34 -18.29
CA SER A 361 12.36 -1.85 -18.71
C SER A 361 13.36 -1.81 -17.54
N PRO A 362 13.96 -2.95 -17.13
CA PRO A 362 15.01 -2.98 -16.12
C PRO A 362 16.22 -2.09 -16.46
N LEU A 363 16.61 -2.04 -17.75
CA LEU A 363 17.66 -1.14 -18.21
C LEU A 363 17.28 0.32 -17.97
N ARG A 364 16.03 0.70 -18.23
CA ARG A 364 15.56 2.07 -17.98
C ARG A 364 15.57 2.42 -16.48
N VAL A 365 15.17 1.49 -15.63
CA VAL A 365 15.28 1.65 -14.17
C VAL A 365 16.73 1.95 -13.79
N GLU A 366 17.69 1.14 -14.24
CA GLU A 366 19.11 1.34 -13.97
C GLU A 366 19.57 2.75 -14.39
N GLN A 367 19.20 3.19 -15.60
CA GLN A 367 19.55 4.52 -16.11
C GLN A 367 18.91 5.65 -15.29
N GLU A 368 17.66 5.50 -14.83
CA GLU A 368 16.99 6.49 -13.97
C GLU A 368 17.68 6.64 -12.61
N LEU A 369 18.26 5.56 -12.10
CA LEU A 369 18.99 5.52 -10.84
C LEU A 369 20.44 6.01 -10.96
N LEU A 370 20.95 6.29 -12.15
CA LEU A 370 22.28 6.90 -12.33
C LEU A 370 22.22 8.43 -12.24
N PRO A 371 23.31 9.08 -11.77
CA PRO A 371 23.48 10.53 -11.91
C PRO A 371 23.33 10.94 -13.37
N THR A 372 22.74 12.10 -13.64
CA THR A 372 22.42 12.55 -15.01
C THR A 372 23.62 12.48 -15.96
N GLY A 373 24.82 12.83 -15.50
CA GLY A 373 26.05 12.78 -16.31
C GLY A 373 26.61 11.38 -16.60
N ALA A 374 26.13 10.35 -15.89
CA ALA A 374 26.54 8.95 -16.08
C ALA A 374 25.52 8.15 -16.91
N ARG A 375 24.41 8.77 -17.30
CA ARG A 375 23.38 8.13 -18.14
C ARG A 375 23.88 8.00 -19.56
N LEU A 376 23.59 6.86 -20.17
CA LEU A 376 23.83 6.62 -21.59
C LEU A 376 22.93 7.54 -22.42
N ASP A 377 23.37 7.90 -23.63
CA ASP A 377 22.50 8.59 -24.58
C ASP A 377 21.33 7.68 -25.01
N ALA A 378 20.27 8.31 -25.53
CA ALA A 378 19.04 7.60 -25.88
C ALA A 378 19.25 6.50 -26.93
N ALA A 379 20.12 6.72 -27.93
CA ALA A 379 20.38 5.75 -28.99
C ALA A 379 21.09 4.50 -28.42
N THR A 380 22.07 4.70 -27.54
CA THR A 380 22.77 3.60 -26.86
C THR A 380 21.85 2.82 -25.94
N GLN A 381 20.94 3.49 -25.22
CA GLN A 381 19.92 2.81 -24.40
C GLN A 381 19.02 1.91 -25.26
N VAL A 382 18.52 2.42 -26.40
CA VAL A 382 17.68 1.66 -27.34
C VAL A 382 18.43 0.45 -27.90
N ALA A 383 19.69 0.63 -28.33
CA ALA A 383 20.50 -0.45 -28.87
C ALA A 383 20.74 -1.57 -27.83
N LYS A 384 21.06 -1.22 -26.58
CA LYS A 384 21.24 -2.19 -25.49
C LYS A 384 19.94 -2.93 -25.15
N ALA A 385 18.81 -2.23 -25.09
CA ALA A 385 17.51 -2.84 -24.82
C ALA A 385 17.15 -3.88 -25.91
N ALA A 386 17.36 -3.53 -27.19
CA ALA A 386 17.15 -4.43 -28.32
C ALA A 386 18.05 -5.68 -28.25
N ALA A 387 19.34 -5.50 -27.93
CA ALA A 387 20.29 -6.60 -27.81
C ALA A 387 19.97 -7.57 -26.65
N ALA A 388 19.42 -7.06 -25.55
CA ALA A 388 19.05 -7.86 -24.38
C ALA A 388 17.74 -8.65 -24.55
N GLY A 389 17.08 -8.56 -25.72
CA GLY A 389 15.78 -9.18 -25.94
C GLY A 389 14.69 -8.66 -25.01
N VAL A 390 14.93 -7.54 -24.32
CA VAL A 390 13.94 -6.86 -23.49
C VAL A 390 12.90 -6.33 -24.45
N ARG A 391 11.76 -7.03 -24.53
CA ARG A 391 10.61 -6.54 -25.28
C ARG A 391 10.27 -5.15 -24.76
N HIS A 392 10.24 -4.17 -25.66
CA HIS A 392 9.57 -2.90 -25.42
C HIS A 392 8.20 -3.17 -24.81
N ASP A 393 7.81 -2.41 -23.78
CA ASP A 393 6.45 -2.45 -23.24
C ASP A 393 5.45 -2.29 -24.39
N PRO A 394 4.64 -3.31 -24.71
CA PRO A 394 3.73 -3.30 -25.86
C PRO A 394 2.54 -2.33 -25.71
N ILE A 395 2.50 -1.46 -24.71
CA ILE A 395 1.68 -0.23 -24.75
C ILE A 395 2.23 0.83 -25.70
N LEU A 396 3.48 0.68 -26.14
CA LEU A 396 4.21 1.63 -26.97
C LEU A 396 4.69 0.91 -28.22
N SER A 397 3.77 0.73 -29.18
CA SER A 397 4.03 0.07 -30.45
C SER A 397 5.18 0.73 -31.25
N ALA A 398 5.49 0.22 -32.44
CA ALA A 398 6.39 0.87 -33.42
C ALA A 398 5.91 2.26 -33.89
N ILE A 399 4.80 2.76 -33.34
CA ILE A 399 4.21 4.06 -33.62
C ILE A 399 4.92 5.12 -32.75
N PRO A 400 5.32 6.26 -33.34
CA PRO A 400 5.95 7.34 -32.60
C PRO A 400 5.06 7.86 -31.47
N GLN A 401 5.66 8.01 -30.29
CA GLN A 401 5.05 8.70 -29.16
C GLN A 401 5.30 10.20 -29.29
N ILE A 402 4.31 11.00 -28.94
CA ILE A 402 4.42 12.45 -28.90
C ILE A 402 4.20 12.97 -27.47
N ASP A 403 4.47 14.27 -27.27
CA ASP A 403 4.26 14.90 -25.96
C ASP A 403 2.81 14.75 -25.49
N THR A 404 2.65 14.40 -24.22
CA THR A 404 1.33 14.15 -23.63
C THR A 404 0.66 15.47 -23.24
N VAL A 405 -0.58 15.66 -23.71
CA VAL A 405 -1.37 16.87 -23.44
C VAL A 405 -2.13 16.75 -22.10
N GLY A 406 -2.36 17.89 -21.44
CA GLY A 406 -2.91 17.93 -20.08
C GLY A 406 -4.23 17.19 -19.86
N TYR A 407 -5.13 17.14 -20.85
CA TYR A 407 -6.42 16.43 -20.70
C TYR A 407 -6.25 14.91 -20.55
N ILE A 408 -5.23 14.31 -21.19
CA ILE A 408 -4.94 12.87 -21.08
C ILE A 408 -4.45 12.54 -19.67
N THR A 409 -3.46 13.28 -19.17
CA THR A 409 -2.97 13.09 -17.80
C THR A 409 -4.05 13.38 -16.77
N THR A 410 -4.92 14.36 -17.05
CA THR A 410 -6.07 14.66 -16.19
C THR A 410 -7.02 13.48 -16.16
N THR A 411 -7.41 12.93 -17.32
CA THR A 411 -8.31 11.78 -17.42
C THR A 411 -7.77 10.56 -16.67
N ALA A 412 -6.48 10.26 -16.82
CA ALA A 412 -5.82 9.19 -16.09
C ALA A 412 -5.84 9.42 -14.57
N GLY A 413 -5.49 10.63 -14.12
CA GLY A 413 -5.49 10.98 -12.70
C GLY A 413 -6.88 10.97 -12.06
N THR A 414 -7.90 11.48 -12.76
CA THR A 414 -9.27 11.52 -12.24
C THR A 414 -9.90 10.12 -12.19
N LEU A 415 -9.65 9.27 -13.17
CA LEU A 415 -10.06 7.86 -13.14
C LEU A 415 -9.39 7.13 -11.97
N ALA A 416 -8.08 7.29 -11.81
CA ALA A 416 -7.33 6.69 -10.71
C ALA A 416 -7.88 7.12 -9.34
N ALA A 417 -8.20 8.42 -9.16
CA ALA A 417 -8.82 8.93 -7.94
C ALA A 417 -10.22 8.34 -7.70
N GLY A 418 -11.03 8.13 -8.75
CA GLY A 418 -12.32 7.44 -8.63
C GLY A 418 -12.19 6.00 -8.14
N PHE A 419 -11.23 5.25 -8.69
CA PHE A 419 -10.91 3.89 -8.21
C PHE A 419 -10.41 3.89 -6.77
N ALA A 420 -9.56 4.85 -6.40
CA ALA A 420 -9.07 5.04 -5.05
C ALA A 420 -10.21 5.27 -4.04
N ILE A 421 -11.15 6.17 -4.36
CA ILE A 421 -12.34 6.42 -3.52
C ILE A 421 -13.18 5.16 -3.37
N GLY A 422 -13.43 4.46 -4.47
CA GLY A 422 -14.17 3.20 -4.46
C GLY A 422 -13.55 2.16 -3.53
N TRP A 423 -12.22 2.06 -3.59
CA TRP A 423 -11.45 1.14 -2.79
C TRP A 423 -11.48 1.49 -1.31
N LEU A 424 -11.16 2.73 -0.95
CA LEU A 424 -11.10 3.20 0.44
C LEU A 424 -12.45 3.13 1.14
N THR A 425 -13.54 3.30 0.38
CA THR A 425 -14.90 3.17 0.90
C THR A 425 -15.36 1.71 0.95
N GLY A 426 -14.72 0.84 0.17
CA GLY A 426 -15.11 -0.54 -0.07
C GLY A 426 -16.47 -0.69 -0.77
N ARG A 427 -16.93 0.37 -1.42
CA ARG A 427 -18.18 0.41 -2.19
C ARG A 427 -17.96 0.10 -3.67
N PHE A 428 -16.71 0.13 -4.13
CA PHE A 428 -16.35 -0.18 -5.50
C PHE A 428 -14.96 -0.82 -5.57
N ASP A 429 -14.91 -2.07 -6.03
CA ASP A 429 -13.68 -2.85 -6.15
C ASP A 429 -13.22 -2.90 -7.61
N PRO A 430 -12.00 -2.42 -7.96
CA PRO A 430 -11.45 -2.55 -9.30
C PRO A 430 -11.23 -4.03 -9.65
N LYS A 431 -12.11 -4.56 -10.50
CA LYS A 431 -12.08 -5.98 -10.93
C LYS A 431 -10.94 -6.30 -11.91
N PHE A 432 -10.26 -5.29 -12.45
CA PHE A 432 -9.09 -5.45 -13.31
C PHE A 432 -7.79 -5.47 -12.52
N GLN A 433 -6.77 -6.11 -13.09
CA GLN A 433 -5.37 -5.90 -12.68
C GLN A 433 -4.73 -4.75 -13.45
N ARG A 434 -5.13 -4.59 -14.72
CA ARG A 434 -4.64 -3.57 -15.63
C ARG A 434 -5.77 -3.18 -16.57
N LEU A 435 -6.26 -1.95 -16.47
CA LEU A 435 -7.21 -1.37 -17.40
C LEU A 435 -6.46 -0.43 -18.34
N GLN A 436 -6.59 -0.65 -19.63
CA GLN A 436 -6.14 0.30 -20.65
C GLN A 436 -7.32 0.74 -21.48
N LEU A 437 -7.46 2.05 -21.71
CA LEU A 437 -8.52 2.66 -22.50
C LEU A 437 -7.88 3.44 -23.64
N ASP A 438 -8.36 3.23 -24.86
CA ASP A 438 -8.05 4.10 -26.00
C ASP A 438 -9.24 5.01 -26.29
N LEU A 439 -9.04 6.33 -26.14
CA LEU A 439 -10.10 7.34 -26.27
C LEU A 439 -10.46 7.65 -27.71
N VAL A 440 -9.62 7.31 -28.69
CA VAL A 440 -9.94 7.46 -30.12
C VAL A 440 -10.59 6.22 -30.71
N SER A 441 -10.66 5.12 -29.95
CA SER A 441 -11.33 3.90 -30.39
C SER A 441 -12.84 4.09 -30.48
N ARG A 442 -13.45 3.44 -31.48
CA ARG A 442 -14.90 3.51 -31.76
C ARG A 442 -15.76 3.13 -30.54
N ASN A 443 -15.28 2.18 -29.76
CA ASN A 443 -15.80 1.83 -28.44
C ASN A 443 -14.62 2.01 -27.48
N LEU A 444 -14.81 2.62 -26.31
CA LEU A 444 -13.76 2.72 -25.27
C LEU A 444 -13.09 1.35 -25.10
N GLY A 445 -11.90 1.21 -25.67
CA GLY A 445 -11.27 -0.08 -25.86
C GLY A 445 -10.61 -0.51 -24.57
N ALA A 446 -11.37 -1.16 -23.69
CA ALA A 446 -10.84 -1.72 -22.44
C ALA A 446 -10.13 -3.04 -22.73
N VAL A 447 -8.80 -3.09 -22.54
CA VAL A 447 -8.06 -4.35 -22.57
C VAL A 447 -7.62 -4.68 -21.14
N ASP A 448 -8.37 -5.57 -20.47
CA ASP A 448 -7.85 -6.23 -19.27
C ASP A 448 -6.86 -7.31 -19.71
N ARG A 449 -5.62 -7.23 -19.22
CA ARG A 449 -4.56 -8.20 -19.50
C ARG A 449 -4.18 -8.88 -18.19
N PRO A 450 -4.91 -9.92 -17.75
CA PRO A 450 -4.46 -10.72 -16.63
C PRO A 450 -3.12 -11.38 -17.00
N GLN A 451 -2.12 -11.16 -16.16
CA GLN A 451 -0.79 -11.73 -16.30
C GLN A 451 -0.45 -12.46 -15.01
N THR A 452 0.34 -13.53 -15.10
CA THR A 452 0.82 -14.25 -13.92
C THR A 452 2.20 -13.73 -13.53
N ALA A 453 2.50 -13.76 -12.24
CA ALA A 453 3.85 -13.49 -11.77
C ALA A 453 4.77 -14.64 -12.21
N ASN A 454 6.00 -14.31 -12.61
CA ASN A 454 7.04 -15.31 -12.76
C ASN A 454 7.33 -15.91 -11.37
N PRO A 455 7.27 -17.25 -11.18
CA PRO A 455 7.52 -17.90 -9.89
C PRO A 455 8.85 -17.55 -9.23
N ASP A 456 9.87 -17.23 -10.04
CA ASP A 456 11.22 -16.90 -9.57
C ASP A 456 11.47 -15.39 -9.43
N CYS A 457 10.44 -14.56 -9.60
CA CYS A 457 10.56 -13.11 -9.46
C CYS A 457 10.55 -12.68 -7.99
N TYR A 458 11.24 -11.59 -7.64
CA TYR A 458 11.24 -11.05 -6.28
C TYR A 458 9.83 -10.85 -5.69
N CYS A 459 8.84 -10.53 -6.54
CA CYS A 459 7.46 -10.27 -6.12
C CYS A 459 6.69 -11.51 -5.66
N THR A 460 7.19 -12.72 -5.93
CA THR A 460 6.62 -13.97 -5.37
C THR A 460 7.38 -14.44 -4.13
N LEU A 461 8.59 -13.93 -3.89
CA LEU A 461 9.49 -14.39 -2.82
C LEU A 461 9.48 -13.51 -1.55
N SER A 462 9.00 -12.27 -1.67
CA SER A 462 9.13 -11.24 -0.62
C SER A 462 7.79 -10.81 0.00
N TYR A 463 6.75 -11.61 -0.25
CA TYR A 463 5.36 -11.32 0.08
C TYR A 463 5.15 -11.07 1.58
N GLY A 464 4.72 -9.86 1.95
CA GLY A 464 4.43 -9.52 3.36
C GLY A 464 5.63 -9.59 4.31
N HIS A 465 6.86 -9.64 3.79
CA HIS A 465 8.07 -9.76 4.61
C HIS A 465 8.68 -8.41 5.04
N ALA A 466 8.08 -7.27 4.67
CA ALA A 466 8.54 -5.93 5.04
C ALA A 466 10.08 -5.74 4.89
N ASP A 467 10.77 -5.27 5.94
CA ASP A 467 12.22 -5.06 5.94
C ASP A 467 13.00 -6.39 5.99
N GLN A 468 12.39 -7.49 6.42
CA GLN A 468 13.03 -8.81 6.50
C GLN A 468 13.29 -9.42 5.11
N SER A 469 12.80 -8.79 4.05
CA SER A 469 13.15 -9.09 2.66
C SER A 469 13.86 -7.92 1.96
N ASP A 470 14.50 -6.99 2.69
CA ASP A 470 15.21 -5.85 2.09
C ASP A 470 16.31 -6.26 1.11
N THR A 471 16.97 -7.40 1.32
CA THR A 471 17.96 -7.94 0.37
C THR A 471 17.35 -8.35 -0.98
N ALA A 472 16.04 -8.56 -1.02
CA ALA A 472 15.27 -8.88 -2.21
C ALA A 472 14.54 -7.65 -2.79
N ALA A 473 14.70 -6.47 -2.17
CA ALA A 473 14.14 -5.23 -2.71
C ALA A 473 14.70 -4.98 -4.13
N PRO A 474 13.85 -4.67 -5.12
CA PRO A 474 14.28 -4.62 -6.51
C PRO A 474 15.18 -3.40 -6.79
N ILE A 475 15.05 -2.34 -5.98
CA ILE A 475 15.88 -1.12 -6.04
C ILE A 475 16.08 -0.52 -4.65
N SER A 476 17.19 0.20 -4.50
CA SER A 476 17.48 1.04 -3.34
C SER A 476 17.70 2.49 -3.77
N ALA A 477 17.51 3.43 -2.85
CA ALA A 477 17.75 4.85 -3.11
C ALA A 477 19.24 5.12 -3.33
N PRO A 478 19.65 5.69 -4.48
CA PRO A 478 21.03 6.07 -4.73
C PRO A 478 21.55 7.13 -3.75
N ALA A 479 22.79 6.99 -3.29
CA ALA A 479 23.42 7.92 -2.34
C ALA A 479 23.56 9.37 -2.86
N HIS A 480 23.53 9.58 -4.17
CA HIS A 480 23.62 10.92 -4.77
C HIS A 480 22.29 11.66 -4.83
N TRP A 481 21.18 11.02 -4.47
CA TRP A 481 19.90 11.71 -4.40
C TRP A 481 19.91 12.75 -3.28
N PRO A 482 19.30 13.93 -3.49
CA PRO A 482 19.18 14.93 -2.44
C PRO A 482 18.44 14.39 -1.22
N PRO A 483 18.75 14.89 -0.01
CA PRO A 483 18.03 14.51 1.20
C PRO A 483 16.54 14.88 1.09
N VAL A 484 15.70 14.08 1.74
CA VAL A 484 14.26 14.31 1.82
C VAL A 484 13.99 15.61 2.60
N ARG A 485 13.11 16.48 2.07
CA ARG A 485 12.67 17.71 2.75
C ARG A 485 11.16 17.66 3.00
N PHE A 486 10.76 17.88 4.24
CA PHE A 486 9.37 18.03 4.65
C PHE A 486 8.99 19.52 4.60
N LEU A 487 7.90 19.87 3.92
CA LEU A 487 7.46 21.25 3.67
C LEU A 487 6.19 21.62 4.43
#